data_AF-A0A842YIC1-F1
#
_entry.id   AF-A0A842YIC1-F1
#
_cell.length_a   1.000
_cell.length_b   1.000
_cell.length_c   1.000
_cell.angle_alpha   90.00
_cell.angle_beta   90.00
_cell.angle_gamma   90.00
#
_symmetry.space_group_name_H-M   'P 1'
#
loop_
_entity.id
_entity.type
_entity.pdbx_description
1 polymer ?
#
loop_
_entity_poly.entity_id
_entity_poly.type
_entity_poly.pdbx_seq_one_letter_code
_entity_poly.pdbx_strand_id
1 'polypeptide(L)'
;MIDGVTGPGAFFGFTLGCDGELARWDRLVEYYLRLESESDRIKVVEMGETTEGNPFLLVIISSPGNLARLDEIREESLRLSDPRGLTEDEAETLIEHGKAVICQSMSLHASEVAPTQMAPELAFELVTGEDPDTLRILDNVVFLMVPCFNPDGQIMVTDWYRERRGTEYDGCQLPWLYHRYGGHDNNRDAFQVNHKESGYVASILFRDWAPQAYVDHHQMGSFGARFYIPPYTEPWRPYADPLVYWEHMWYGGHMATLLEQQ
;
A
#
# COMPACT_ATOMS: atom_id res chain seq x y z
N MET A 1 -8.52 -9.50 19.82
CA MET A 1 -8.85 -8.30 19.04
C MET A 1 -9.05 -7.20 20.04
N ILE A 2 -8.41 -6.05 19.85
CA ILE A 2 -8.65 -4.88 20.71
C ILE A 2 -10.11 -4.46 20.60
N ASP A 3 -10.82 -4.45 21.73
CA ASP A 3 -12.19 -3.95 21.80
C ASP A 3 -12.24 -2.43 21.63
N GLY A 4 -13.23 -1.92 20.88
CA GLY A 4 -13.50 -0.49 20.74
C GLY A 4 -13.06 0.16 19.43
N VAL A 5 -12.42 -0.58 18.53
CA VAL A 5 -12.14 -0.13 17.16
C VAL A 5 -13.29 -0.51 16.22
N THR A 6 -13.78 0.45 15.45
CA THR A 6 -14.90 0.26 14.51
C THR A 6 -14.44 -0.57 13.32
N GLY A 7 -15.00 -1.77 13.13
CA GLY A 7 -14.67 -2.63 11.99
C GLY A 7 -15.21 -2.12 10.64
N PRO A 8 -14.62 -2.51 9.50
CA PRO A 8 -14.97 -1.99 8.19
C PRO A 8 -16.44 -2.22 7.84
N GLY A 9 -16.95 -3.44 8.04
CA GLY A 9 -18.36 -3.76 7.75
C GLY A 9 -19.35 -2.89 8.51
N ALA A 10 -19.04 -2.53 9.76
CA ALA A 10 -19.88 -1.64 10.57
C ALA A 10 -19.84 -0.19 10.07
N PHE A 11 -18.68 0.28 9.59
CA PHE A 11 -18.51 1.64 9.08
C PHE A 11 -19.10 1.84 7.67
N PHE A 12 -18.84 0.89 6.76
CA PHE A 12 -19.29 0.96 5.37
C PHE A 12 -20.74 0.52 5.19
N GLY A 13 -21.27 -0.30 6.12
CA GLY A 13 -22.63 -0.85 6.04
C GLY A 13 -22.75 -2.07 5.13
N PHE A 14 -21.62 -2.57 4.60
CA PHE A 14 -21.50 -3.77 3.80
C PHE A 14 -20.10 -4.37 4.00
N THR A 15 -19.95 -5.66 3.72
CA THR A 15 -18.64 -6.33 3.73
C THR A 15 -17.82 -5.89 2.53
N LEU A 16 -16.62 -5.37 2.74
CA LEU A 16 -15.76 -4.94 1.64
C LEU A 16 -15.43 -6.11 0.71
N GLY A 17 -15.44 -5.85 -0.60
CA GLY A 17 -15.22 -6.87 -1.63
C GLY A 17 -16.41 -7.79 -1.91
N CYS A 18 -17.58 -7.57 -1.29
CA CYS A 18 -18.79 -8.31 -1.67
C CYS A 18 -19.31 -7.88 -3.05
N ASP A 19 -20.07 -8.78 -3.69
CA ASP A 19 -20.57 -8.56 -5.04
C ASP A 19 -21.44 -7.29 -5.14
N GLY A 20 -21.01 -6.40 -6.02
CA GLY A 20 -21.76 -5.21 -6.41
C GLY A 20 -21.67 -4.03 -5.45
N GLU A 21 -20.76 -4.06 -4.48
CA GLU A 21 -20.49 -2.93 -3.61
C GLU A 21 -19.03 -2.44 -3.73
N LEU A 22 -18.86 -1.13 -3.86
CA LEU A 22 -17.56 -0.46 -3.89
C LEU A 22 -17.58 0.74 -2.94
N ALA A 23 -16.66 0.75 -1.98
CA ALA A 23 -16.36 1.89 -1.15
C ALA A 23 -15.65 2.95 -2.00
N ARG A 24 -16.24 4.14 -2.06
CA ARG A 24 -15.68 5.31 -2.76
C ARG A 24 -14.57 5.92 -1.90
N TRP A 25 -13.59 6.55 -2.55
CA TRP A 25 -12.40 7.11 -1.89
C TRP A 25 -12.69 8.04 -0.71
N ASP A 26 -13.69 8.91 -0.79
CA ASP A 26 -14.10 9.79 0.30
C ASP A 26 -14.43 9.02 1.59
N ARG A 27 -15.21 7.94 1.49
CA ARG A 27 -15.55 7.06 2.60
C ARG A 27 -14.34 6.27 3.10
N LEU A 28 -13.42 5.89 2.21
CA LEU A 28 -12.17 5.22 2.59
C LEU A 28 -11.27 6.14 3.42
N VAL A 29 -11.12 7.40 3.00
CA VAL A 29 -10.39 8.44 3.75
C VAL A 29 -10.98 8.63 5.14
N GLU A 30 -12.31 8.80 5.24
CA GLU A 30 -12.99 8.93 6.53
C GLU A 30 -12.74 7.72 7.44
N TYR A 31 -12.67 6.51 6.87
CA TYR A 31 -12.41 5.30 7.64
C TYR A 31 -10.97 5.23 8.17
N TYR A 32 -9.96 5.61 7.38
CA TYR A 32 -8.59 5.66 7.88
C TYR A 32 -8.42 6.67 9.03
N LEU A 33 -9.03 7.85 8.91
CA LEU A 33 -9.04 8.85 9.99
C LEU A 33 -9.81 8.34 11.22
N ARG A 34 -10.86 7.54 11.02
CA ARG A 34 -11.57 6.88 12.12
C ARG A 34 -10.67 5.90 12.85
N LEU A 35 -9.96 5.04 12.13
CA LEU A 35 -9.01 4.09 12.72
C LEU A 35 -7.92 4.82 13.52
N GLU A 36 -7.36 5.91 12.99
CA GLU A 36 -6.40 6.76 13.73
C GLU A 36 -6.98 7.33 15.01
N SER A 37 -8.26 7.73 15.01
CA SER A 37 -8.91 8.23 16.23
C SER A 37 -9.19 7.15 17.29
N GLU A 38 -9.18 5.87 16.90
CA GLU A 38 -9.57 4.73 17.74
C GLU A 38 -8.41 3.81 18.11
N SER A 39 -7.22 3.98 17.51
CA SER A 39 -6.06 3.12 17.75
C SER A 39 -4.75 3.90 17.80
N ASP A 40 -3.86 3.48 18.70
CA ASP A 40 -2.49 4.00 18.85
C ASP A 40 -1.45 3.28 17.97
N ARG A 41 -1.91 2.39 17.08
CA ARG A 41 -1.07 1.57 16.16
C ARG A 41 -1.06 2.08 14.73
N ILE A 42 -1.71 3.20 14.45
CA ILE A 42 -1.86 3.77 13.11
C ILE A 42 -1.65 5.28 13.16
N LYS A 43 -1.03 5.80 12.11
CA LYS A 43 -0.89 7.23 11.85
C LYS A 43 -1.23 7.50 10.38
N VAL A 44 -2.10 8.46 10.11
CA VAL A 44 -2.54 8.83 8.76
C VAL A 44 -1.94 10.16 8.39
N VAL A 45 -1.18 10.18 7.30
CA VAL A 45 -0.53 11.37 6.77
C VAL A 45 -1.21 11.74 5.46
N GLU A 46 -1.82 12.92 5.41
CA GLU A 46 -2.25 13.53 4.16
C GLU A 46 -1.04 14.17 3.47
N MET A 47 -0.59 13.55 2.38
CA MET A 47 0.60 13.99 1.63
C MET A 47 0.33 15.26 0.81
N GLY A 48 -0.95 15.51 0.53
CA GLY A 48 -1.45 16.64 -0.25
C GLY A 48 -2.61 16.22 -1.13
N GLU A 49 -2.99 17.11 -2.04
CA GLU A 49 -4.06 16.87 -2.99
C GLU A 49 -3.56 16.17 -4.27
N THR A 50 -4.41 15.34 -4.86
CA THR A 50 -4.26 14.76 -6.20
C THR A 50 -4.39 15.84 -7.29
N THR A 51 -4.35 15.41 -8.54
CA THR A 51 -4.54 16.26 -9.71
C THR A 51 -5.94 16.89 -9.76
N GLU A 52 -6.98 16.18 -9.32
CA GLU A 52 -8.37 16.66 -9.23
C GLU A 52 -8.77 17.17 -7.83
N GLY A 53 -7.83 17.26 -6.88
CA GLY A 53 -8.09 17.88 -5.58
C GLY A 53 -8.59 16.94 -4.46
N ASN A 54 -8.42 15.63 -4.62
CA ASN A 54 -8.75 14.64 -3.58
C ASN A 54 -7.54 14.42 -2.65
N PRO A 55 -7.74 14.08 -1.37
CA PRO A 55 -6.63 13.83 -0.47
C PRO A 55 -5.85 12.57 -0.90
N PHE A 56 -4.53 12.64 -0.88
CA PHE A 56 -3.63 11.50 -1.07
C PHE A 56 -3.06 11.07 0.28
N LEU A 57 -3.31 9.83 0.68
CA LEU A 57 -2.95 9.33 2.00
C LEU A 57 -1.72 8.44 1.98
N LEU A 58 -0.88 8.59 2.99
CA LEU A 58 0.05 7.57 3.48
C LEU A 58 -0.42 7.12 4.86
N VAL A 59 -0.71 5.83 5.00
CA VAL A 59 -1.13 5.21 6.26
C VAL A 59 0.05 4.43 6.83
N ILE A 60 0.49 4.79 8.04
CA ILE A 60 1.64 4.18 8.71
C ILE A 60 1.13 3.33 9.87
N ILE A 61 1.45 2.04 9.87
CA ILE A 61 1.00 1.08 10.88
C ILE A 61 2.21 0.42 11.54
N SER A 62 2.26 0.44 12.87
CA SER A 62 3.34 -0.19 13.66
C SER A 62 2.93 -0.28 15.14
N SER A 63 3.79 -0.80 16.00
CA SER A 63 3.56 -0.76 17.44
C SER A 63 3.56 0.69 17.97
N PRO A 64 2.85 0.99 19.08
CA PRO A 64 2.80 2.34 19.64
C PRO A 64 4.20 2.88 19.99
N GLY A 65 5.10 2.00 20.46
CA GLY A 65 6.49 2.34 20.78
C GLY A 65 7.32 2.70 19.54
N ASN A 66 7.04 2.09 18.38
CA ASN A 66 7.68 2.46 17.12
C ASN A 66 7.10 3.78 16.59
N LEU A 67 5.78 3.97 16.65
CA LEU A 67 5.14 5.23 16.22
C LEU A 67 5.56 6.44 17.07
N ALA A 68 5.83 6.23 18.36
CA ALA A 68 6.38 7.28 19.24
C ALA A 68 7.81 7.71 18.87
N ARG A 69 8.56 6.85 18.16
CA ARG A 69 9.95 7.09 17.71
C ARG A 69 10.07 7.11 16.18
N LEU A 70 8.99 7.43 15.50
CA LEU A 70 8.87 7.25 14.05
C LEU A 70 9.92 8.03 13.26
N ASP A 71 10.24 9.25 13.69
CA ASP A 71 11.26 10.08 13.05
C ASP A 71 12.68 9.52 13.22
N GLU A 72 13.00 8.97 14.40
CA GLU A 72 14.27 8.29 14.68
C GLU A 72 14.44 7.07 13.76
N ILE A 73 13.44 6.18 13.74
CA ILE A 73 13.45 4.98 12.88
C ILE A 73 13.61 5.35 11.41
N ARG A 74 12.93 6.42 10.96
CA ARG A 74 13.06 6.92 9.58
C ARG A 74 14.49 7.36 9.28
N GLU A 75 15.10 8.14 10.16
CA GLU A 75 16.49 8.61 9.99
C GLU A 75 17.49 7.45 10.00
N GLU A 76 17.32 6.46 10.87
CA GLU A 76 18.14 5.25 10.90
C GLU A 76 18.04 4.46 9.58
N SER A 77 16.82 4.24 9.08
CA SER A 77 16.58 3.57 7.80
C SER A 77 17.26 4.31 6.64
N LEU A 78 17.17 5.65 6.60
CA LEU A 78 17.82 6.45 5.57
C LEU A 78 19.35 6.37 5.64
N ARG A 79 19.95 6.42 6.83
CA ARG A 79 21.41 6.25 7.01
C ARG A 79 21.90 4.89 6.57
N LEU A 80 21.10 3.83 6.77
CA LEU A 80 21.43 2.49 6.28
C LEU A 80 21.25 2.37 4.76
N SER A 81 20.29 3.08 4.16
CA SER A 81 20.07 3.07 2.71
C SER A 81 21.19 3.76 1.92
N ASP A 82 21.84 4.77 2.52
CA ASP A 82 23.00 5.46 1.97
C ASP A 82 24.14 5.48 3.00
N PRO A 83 24.93 4.41 3.10
CA PRO A 83 25.94 4.24 4.15
C PRO A 83 27.20 5.09 3.90
N ARG A 84 27.19 6.03 2.94
CA ARG A 84 28.33 6.91 2.70
C ARG A 84 28.61 7.74 3.96
N GLY A 85 29.78 7.52 4.55
CA GLY A 85 30.19 8.18 5.79
C GLY A 85 29.82 7.44 7.07
N LEU A 86 29.26 6.23 6.97
CA LEU A 86 28.98 5.33 8.09
C LEU A 86 30.14 4.34 8.27
N THR A 87 30.58 4.11 9.50
CA THR A 87 31.50 3.00 9.79
C THR A 87 30.75 1.67 9.90
N GLU A 88 31.47 0.55 9.84
CA GLU A 88 30.87 -0.79 10.00
C GLU A 88 30.25 -0.96 11.39
N ASP A 89 30.95 -0.57 12.46
CA ASP A 89 30.44 -0.60 13.84
C ASP A 89 29.16 0.26 14.02
N GLU A 90 29.12 1.44 13.39
CA GLU A 90 27.93 2.30 13.39
C GLU A 90 26.77 1.64 12.65
N ALA A 91 27.04 0.99 11.51
CA ALA A 91 26.03 0.26 10.75
C ALA A 91 25.47 -0.92 11.54
N GLU A 92 26.32 -1.72 12.19
CA GLU A 92 25.90 -2.83 13.05
C GLU A 92 24.99 -2.35 14.18
N THR A 93 25.37 -1.25 14.84
CA THR A 93 24.55 -0.65 15.91
C THR A 93 23.17 -0.22 15.41
N LEU A 94 23.11 0.39 14.22
CA LEU A 94 21.83 0.79 13.59
C LEU A 94 20.99 -0.43 13.19
N ILE A 95 21.62 -1.52 12.71
CA ILE A 95 20.92 -2.75 12.35
C ILE A 95 20.33 -3.44 13.58
N GLU A 96 21.04 -3.45 14.72
CA GLU A 96 20.57 -4.07 15.96
C GLU A 96 19.32 -3.41 16.54
N HIS A 97 19.19 -2.10 16.40
CA HIS A 97 18.08 -1.32 16.99
C HIS A 97 17.00 -0.93 15.97
N GLY A 98 17.35 -0.97 14.68
CA GLY A 98 16.50 -0.54 13.58
C GLY A 98 15.25 -1.39 13.40
N LYS A 99 14.33 -0.87 12.60
CA LYS A 99 13.10 -1.54 12.19
C LYS A 99 13.06 -1.70 10.68
N ALA A 100 12.48 -2.80 10.22
CA ALA A 100 12.24 -2.95 8.79
C ALA A 100 11.16 -1.97 8.36
N VAL A 101 11.42 -1.21 7.29
CA VAL A 101 10.45 -0.32 6.66
C VAL A 101 9.95 -0.99 5.40
N ILE A 102 8.66 -1.28 5.35
CA ILE A 102 8.04 -1.98 4.22
C ILE A 102 6.96 -1.08 3.64
N CYS A 103 6.96 -0.90 2.33
CA CYS A 103 5.95 -0.10 1.63
C CYS A 103 5.04 -1.00 0.79
N GLN A 104 3.74 -0.79 0.86
CA GLN A 104 2.80 -1.41 -0.09
C GLN A 104 1.85 -0.36 -0.65
N SER A 105 1.66 -0.39 -1.96
CA SER A 105 0.73 0.49 -2.68
C SER A 105 -0.40 -0.30 -3.29
N MET A 106 -1.56 0.35 -3.38
CA MET A 106 -2.79 -0.27 -3.84
C MET A 106 -3.38 0.53 -5.00
N SER A 107 -3.94 -0.17 -5.98
CA SER A 107 -4.73 0.40 -7.08
C SER A 107 -4.06 1.60 -7.77
N LEU A 108 -2.82 1.38 -8.20
CA LEU A 108 -2.16 2.25 -9.17
C LEU A 108 -3.02 2.36 -10.42
N HIS A 109 -3.47 1.24 -10.96
CA HIS A 109 -4.55 1.22 -11.95
C HIS A 109 -5.90 1.32 -11.23
N ALA A 110 -6.63 2.41 -11.41
CA ALA A 110 -7.91 2.61 -10.72
C ALA A 110 -8.99 1.60 -11.09
N SER A 111 -8.91 1.01 -12.30
CA SER A 111 -9.81 -0.05 -12.74
C SER A 111 -9.57 -1.40 -12.03
N GLU A 112 -8.46 -1.53 -11.33
CA GLU A 112 -8.12 -2.68 -10.50
C GLU A 112 -8.59 -2.38 -9.08
N VAL A 113 -9.87 -2.62 -8.83
CA VAL A 113 -10.57 -2.13 -7.64
C VAL A 113 -10.22 -2.92 -6.38
N ALA A 114 -9.85 -4.20 -6.49
CA ALA A 114 -9.70 -5.09 -5.34
C ALA A 114 -8.66 -4.62 -4.30
N PRO A 115 -7.45 -4.15 -4.66
CA PRO A 115 -6.45 -3.70 -3.69
C PRO A 115 -6.94 -2.59 -2.76
N THR A 116 -7.48 -1.50 -3.30
CA THR A 116 -8.02 -0.40 -2.47
C THR A 116 -9.25 -0.82 -1.65
N GLN A 117 -10.05 -1.80 -2.12
CA GLN A 117 -11.16 -2.33 -1.31
C GLN A 117 -10.68 -3.25 -0.17
N MET A 118 -9.55 -3.94 -0.33
CA MET A 118 -8.96 -4.81 0.70
C MET A 118 -8.19 -4.02 1.77
N ALA A 119 -7.53 -2.93 1.39
CA ALA A 119 -6.64 -2.16 2.27
C ALA A 119 -7.25 -1.74 3.64
N PRO A 120 -8.55 -1.38 3.75
CA PRO A 120 -9.17 -1.10 5.05
C PRO A 120 -9.28 -2.32 5.96
N GLU A 121 -9.51 -3.51 5.41
CA GLU A 121 -9.54 -4.78 6.17
C GLU A 121 -8.15 -5.08 6.70
N LEU A 122 -7.11 -5.00 5.86
CA LEU A 122 -5.72 -5.19 6.29
C LEU A 122 -5.32 -4.21 7.40
N ALA A 123 -5.66 -2.93 7.25
CA ALA A 123 -5.38 -1.93 8.28
C ALA A 123 -6.10 -2.27 9.59
N PHE A 124 -7.39 -2.64 9.52
CA PHE A 124 -8.18 -3.03 10.68
C PHE A 124 -7.59 -4.25 11.39
N GLU A 125 -7.25 -5.31 10.65
CA GLU A 125 -6.63 -6.52 11.19
C GLU A 125 -5.32 -6.21 11.92
N LEU A 126 -4.44 -5.40 11.33
CA LEU A 126 -3.17 -5.04 11.98
C LEU A 126 -3.37 -4.19 13.24
N VAL A 127 -4.27 -3.21 13.23
CA VAL A 127 -4.45 -2.34 14.41
C VAL A 127 -5.20 -3.03 15.54
N THR A 128 -5.95 -4.10 15.26
CA THR A 128 -6.73 -4.83 16.28
C THR A 128 -6.17 -6.19 16.65
N GLY A 129 -5.30 -6.77 15.83
CA GLY A 129 -4.72 -8.10 16.04
C GLY A 129 -3.89 -8.20 17.31
N GLU A 130 -4.03 -9.34 18.00
CA GLU A 130 -3.32 -9.66 19.25
C GLU A 130 -2.65 -11.03 19.19
N ASP A 131 -2.73 -11.72 18.06
CA ASP A 131 -2.02 -12.97 17.87
C ASP A 131 -0.49 -12.71 17.85
N PRO A 132 0.32 -13.71 18.24
CA PRO A 132 1.76 -13.55 18.32
C PRO A 132 2.44 -13.08 17.03
N ASP A 133 1.89 -13.45 15.86
CA ASP A 133 2.49 -13.06 14.58
C ASP A 133 2.21 -11.60 14.25
N THR A 134 0.98 -11.13 14.44
CA THR A 134 0.64 -9.70 14.27
C THR A 134 1.47 -8.82 15.21
N LEU A 135 1.56 -9.17 16.50
CA LEU A 135 2.35 -8.40 17.46
C LEU A 135 3.83 -8.38 17.09
N ARG A 136 4.39 -9.52 16.69
CA ARG A 136 5.78 -9.61 16.21
C ARG A 136 6.01 -8.74 14.97
N ILE A 137 5.06 -8.69 14.03
CA ILE A 137 5.14 -7.82 12.85
C ILE A 137 5.16 -6.35 13.31
N LEU A 138 4.18 -5.92 14.11
CA LEU A 138 4.07 -4.54 14.58
C LEU A 138 5.32 -4.06 15.35
N ASP A 139 5.93 -4.93 16.15
CA ASP A 139 7.11 -4.60 16.94
C ASP A 139 8.40 -4.44 16.11
N ASN A 140 8.47 -5.09 14.94
CA ASN A 140 9.67 -5.14 14.11
C ASN A 140 9.55 -4.38 12.78
N VAL A 141 8.34 -3.98 12.39
CA VAL A 141 8.05 -3.38 11.08
C VAL A 141 7.37 -2.04 11.24
N VAL A 142 7.86 -1.03 10.51
CA VAL A 142 7.08 0.17 10.16
C VAL A 142 6.46 -0.06 8.79
N PHE A 143 5.15 -0.31 8.77
CA PHE A 143 4.43 -0.57 7.54
C PHE A 143 3.88 0.74 6.96
N LEU A 144 4.35 1.09 5.76
CA LEU A 144 3.89 2.21 4.96
C LEU A 144 2.88 1.70 3.94
N MET A 145 1.64 2.14 4.04
CA MET A 145 0.58 1.77 3.10
C MET A 145 0.12 2.99 2.33
N VAL A 146 0.17 2.91 1.00
CA VAL A 146 -0.50 3.85 0.09
C VAL A 146 -1.83 3.19 -0.33
N PRO A 147 -2.94 3.43 0.38
CA PRO A 147 -4.18 2.67 0.22
C PRO A 147 -4.89 2.92 -1.12
N CYS A 148 -4.54 3.98 -1.83
CA CYS A 148 -4.93 4.20 -3.22
C CYS A 148 -3.91 5.12 -3.90
N PHE A 149 -3.19 4.61 -4.90
CA PHE A 149 -2.23 5.39 -5.66
C PHE A 149 -2.94 6.31 -6.67
N ASN A 150 -4.12 5.93 -7.17
CA ASN A 150 -4.91 6.79 -8.06
C ASN A 150 -6.33 7.09 -7.50
N PRO A 151 -6.45 7.98 -6.49
CA PRO A 151 -7.74 8.30 -5.89
C PRO A 151 -8.75 8.93 -6.85
N ASP A 152 -8.29 9.80 -7.75
CA ASP A 152 -9.14 10.45 -8.74
C ASP A 152 -9.79 9.41 -9.67
N GLY A 153 -8.99 8.48 -10.16
CA GLY A 153 -9.49 7.38 -10.97
C GLY A 153 -10.40 6.44 -10.20
N GLN A 154 -10.11 6.17 -8.92
CA GLN A 154 -10.95 5.31 -8.07
C GLN A 154 -12.36 5.89 -7.93
N ILE A 155 -12.46 7.20 -7.74
CA ILE A 155 -13.71 7.96 -7.73
C ILE A 155 -14.45 7.80 -9.06
N MET A 156 -13.77 8.01 -10.19
CA MET A 156 -14.37 7.90 -11.52
C MET A 156 -14.91 6.49 -11.79
N VAL A 157 -14.13 5.45 -11.45
CA VAL A 157 -14.53 4.04 -11.62
C VAL A 157 -15.72 3.69 -10.75
N THR A 158 -15.69 4.11 -9.48
CA THR A 158 -16.79 3.84 -8.52
C THR A 158 -18.07 4.53 -8.94
N ASP A 159 -18.01 5.78 -9.39
CA ASP A 159 -19.19 6.52 -9.85
C ASP A 159 -19.77 5.96 -11.14
N TRP A 160 -18.92 5.63 -12.10
CA TRP A 160 -19.34 4.98 -13.33
C TRP A 160 -20.06 3.66 -13.04
N TYR A 161 -19.49 2.83 -12.17
CA TYR A 161 -20.13 1.58 -11.75
C TYR A 161 -21.52 1.84 -11.16
N ARG A 162 -21.63 2.79 -10.23
CA ARG A 162 -22.91 3.16 -9.59
C ARG A 162 -23.94 3.70 -10.59
N GLU A 163 -23.51 4.52 -11.56
CA GLU A 163 -24.38 5.06 -12.62
C GLU A 163 -24.92 3.95 -13.54
N ARG A 164 -24.09 2.94 -13.85
CA ARG A 164 -24.45 1.86 -14.78
C ARG A 164 -25.10 0.65 -14.11
N ARG A 165 -25.10 0.57 -12.78
CA ARG A 165 -25.72 -0.52 -12.02
C ARG A 165 -27.19 -0.69 -12.43
N GLY A 166 -27.59 -1.92 -12.76
CA GLY A 166 -28.95 -2.24 -13.22
C GLY A 166 -29.27 -1.85 -14.66
N THR A 167 -28.30 -1.38 -15.45
CA THR A 167 -28.44 -1.11 -16.89
C THR A 167 -27.77 -2.20 -17.73
N GLU A 168 -27.84 -2.10 -19.07
CA GLU A 168 -27.12 -3.01 -19.99
C GLU A 168 -25.60 -2.90 -19.88
N TYR A 169 -25.09 -1.86 -19.21
CA TYR A 169 -23.68 -1.58 -18.99
C TYR A 169 -23.20 -1.93 -17.56
N ASP A 170 -24.01 -2.65 -16.77
CA ASP A 170 -23.59 -3.08 -15.43
C ASP A 170 -22.31 -3.91 -15.51
N GLY A 171 -21.31 -3.56 -14.69
CA GLY A 171 -19.99 -4.17 -14.68
C GLY A 171 -19.08 -3.81 -15.87
N CYS A 172 -19.52 -2.96 -16.81
CA CYS A 172 -18.64 -2.49 -17.88
C CYS A 172 -17.57 -1.54 -17.36
N GLN A 173 -16.35 -1.67 -17.93
CA GLN A 173 -15.23 -0.78 -17.59
C GLN A 173 -15.53 0.67 -17.98
N LEU A 174 -14.92 1.59 -17.26
CA LEU A 174 -14.95 3.01 -17.58
C LEU A 174 -14.42 3.23 -19.01
N PRO A 175 -15.16 3.90 -19.91
CA PRO A 175 -14.78 4.02 -21.32
C PRO A 175 -13.74 5.13 -21.59
N TRP A 176 -13.21 5.78 -20.55
CA TRP A 176 -12.23 6.86 -20.65
C TRP A 176 -11.02 6.57 -19.76
N LEU A 177 -9.92 7.30 -20.02
CA LEU A 177 -8.77 7.27 -19.13
C LEU A 177 -9.12 7.92 -17.78
N TYR A 178 -8.65 7.31 -16.69
CA TYR A 178 -8.96 7.72 -15.32
C TYR A 178 -7.80 8.48 -14.66
N HIS A 179 -7.02 9.19 -15.46
CA HIS A 179 -5.85 9.92 -15.00
C HIS A 179 -5.68 11.20 -15.82
N ARG A 180 -5.90 12.34 -15.16
CA ARG A 180 -5.86 13.65 -15.82
C ARG A 180 -4.44 14.00 -16.24
N TYR A 181 -4.30 14.56 -17.45
CA TYR A 181 -3.03 14.90 -18.11
C TYR A 181 -2.11 13.71 -18.47
N GLY A 182 -2.47 12.47 -18.14
CA GLY A 182 -1.80 11.29 -18.67
C GLY A 182 -2.59 10.69 -19.85
N GLY A 183 -1.91 10.43 -20.96
CA GLY A 183 -2.46 9.72 -22.12
C GLY A 183 -2.09 8.24 -22.16
N HIS A 184 -1.52 7.70 -21.09
CA HIS A 184 -0.85 6.41 -21.06
C HIS A 184 -1.05 5.72 -19.70
N ASP A 185 -0.72 4.43 -19.62
CA ASP A 185 -0.65 3.64 -18.39
C ASP A 185 0.20 4.35 -17.33
N ASN A 186 -0.39 4.73 -16.19
CA ASN A 186 0.30 5.47 -15.13
C ASN A 186 1.41 4.64 -14.43
N ASN A 187 1.46 3.31 -14.62
CA ASN A 187 2.60 2.47 -14.25
C ASN A 187 3.75 2.58 -15.24
N ARG A 188 3.76 3.62 -16.08
CA ARG A 188 4.93 4.05 -16.86
C ARG A 188 5.42 5.44 -16.45
N ASP A 189 4.75 6.10 -15.51
CA ASP A 189 5.11 7.45 -15.12
C ASP A 189 6.32 7.50 -14.15
N ALA A 190 6.69 6.37 -13.52
CA ALA A 190 7.73 6.33 -12.48
C ALA A 190 9.09 6.95 -12.89
N PHE A 191 9.45 6.94 -14.18
CA PHE A 191 10.73 7.53 -14.64
C PHE A 191 10.63 9.03 -14.98
N GLN A 192 9.43 9.56 -15.21
CA GLN A 192 9.20 10.97 -15.55
C GLN A 192 8.62 11.76 -14.38
N VAL A 193 7.83 11.09 -13.54
CA VAL A 193 7.13 11.66 -12.38
C VAL A 193 6.28 12.85 -12.81
N ASN A 194 5.51 12.71 -13.89
CA ASN A 194 4.66 13.80 -14.39
C ASN A 194 3.41 13.98 -13.53
N HIS A 195 2.91 12.89 -12.94
CA HIS A 195 1.73 12.92 -12.08
C HIS A 195 2.13 13.37 -10.67
N LYS A 196 1.28 14.19 -10.04
CA LYS A 196 1.52 14.64 -8.64
C LYS A 196 1.62 13.45 -7.70
N GLU A 197 0.76 12.46 -7.91
CA GLU A 197 0.64 11.22 -7.15
C GLU A 197 1.93 10.39 -7.25
N SER A 198 2.50 10.28 -8.45
CA SER A 198 3.82 9.68 -8.66
C SER A 198 4.90 10.41 -7.85
N GLY A 199 4.80 11.73 -7.73
CA GLY A 199 5.71 12.53 -6.91
C GLY A 199 5.67 12.19 -5.43
N TYR A 200 4.48 11.98 -4.87
CA TYR A 200 4.32 11.56 -3.47
C TYR A 200 4.91 10.16 -3.23
N VAL A 201 4.61 9.20 -4.11
CA VAL A 201 5.17 7.85 -3.94
C VAL A 201 6.68 7.82 -4.18
N ALA A 202 7.19 8.59 -5.14
CA ALA A 202 8.63 8.73 -5.33
C ALA A 202 9.32 9.36 -4.09
N SER A 203 8.67 10.30 -3.40
CA SER A 203 9.23 10.86 -2.16
C SER A 203 9.31 9.80 -1.06
N ILE A 204 8.24 9.02 -0.87
CA ILE A 204 8.22 7.89 0.08
C ILE A 204 9.35 6.90 -0.24
N LEU A 205 9.41 6.42 -1.47
CA LEU A 205 10.30 5.33 -1.87
C LEU A 205 11.78 5.72 -1.93
N PHE A 206 12.11 6.97 -2.28
CA PHE A 206 13.49 7.33 -2.62
C PHE A 206 14.08 8.45 -1.78
N ARG A 207 13.31 9.09 -0.91
CA ARG A 207 13.78 10.25 -0.13
C ARG A 207 13.42 10.20 1.34
N ASP A 208 12.16 9.94 1.62
CA ASP A 208 11.61 10.13 2.96
C ASP A 208 11.77 8.85 3.79
N TRP A 209 11.65 7.66 3.18
CA TRP A 209 11.69 6.39 3.90
C TRP A 209 12.71 5.37 3.40
N ALA A 210 12.90 5.29 2.08
CA ALA A 210 13.77 4.28 1.44
C ALA A 210 13.49 2.84 1.96
N PRO A 211 12.27 2.32 1.77
CA PRO A 211 11.85 1.04 2.33
C PRO A 211 12.70 -0.12 1.78
N GLN A 212 12.98 -1.12 2.63
CA GLN A 212 13.74 -2.31 2.25
C GLN A 212 12.95 -3.22 1.30
N ALA A 213 11.62 -3.18 1.35
CA ALA A 213 10.77 -3.85 0.36
C ALA A 213 9.59 -2.99 -0.05
N TYR A 214 9.22 -3.09 -1.32
CA TYR A 214 8.06 -2.44 -1.91
C TYR A 214 7.21 -3.46 -2.67
N VAL A 215 5.91 -3.50 -2.38
CA VAL A 215 4.94 -4.37 -3.08
C VAL A 215 3.83 -3.50 -3.65
N ASP A 216 3.66 -3.53 -4.97
CA ASP A 216 2.56 -2.85 -5.65
C ASP A 216 1.46 -3.85 -5.98
N HIS A 217 0.29 -3.67 -5.40
CA HIS A 217 -0.84 -4.58 -5.54
C HIS A 217 -1.66 -4.26 -6.78
N HIS A 218 -1.69 -5.23 -7.69
CA HIS A 218 -2.46 -5.21 -8.92
C HIS A 218 -3.58 -6.25 -8.93
N GLN A 219 -4.54 -6.08 -9.84
CA GLN A 219 -5.61 -7.04 -10.08
C GLN A 219 -5.58 -7.54 -11.53
N MET A 220 -5.58 -8.86 -11.69
CA MET A 220 -5.75 -9.46 -13.02
C MET A 220 -7.23 -9.46 -13.45
N GLY A 221 -7.47 -9.56 -14.75
CA GLY A 221 -8.81 -9.78 -15.28
C GLY A 221 -9.43 -11.10 -14.80
N SER A 222 -10.73 -11.26 -14.98
CA SER A 222 -11.53 -12.39 -14.46
C SER A 222 -11.08 -13.79 -14.89
N PHE A 223 -10.22 -13.89 -15.91
CA PHE A 223 -9.66 -15.15 -16.41
C PHE A 223 -8.18 -15.33 -16.09
N GLY A 224 -7.60 -14.45 -15.27
CA GLY A 224 -6.20 -14.49 -14.84
C GLY A 224 -5.94 -15.49 -13.71
N ALA A 225 -4.70 -15.54 -13.27
CA ALA A 225 -4.33 -16.29 -12.07
C ALA A 225 -4.96 -15.63 -10.83
N ARG A 226 -5.25 -16.43 -9.80
CA ARG A 226 -5.78 -15.94 -8.53
C ARG A 226 -4.76 -15.10 -7.76
N PHE A 227 -3.51 -15.56 -7.75
CA PHE A 227 -2.37 -14.84 -7.19
C PHE A 227 -1.21 -14.87 -8.20
N TYR A 228 -0.53 -13.73 -8.34
CA TYR A 228 0.72 -13.62 -9.07
C TYR A 228 1.75 -12.99 -8.12
N ILE A 229 2.66 -13.82 -7.63
CA ILE A 229 3.69 -13.45 -6.66
C ILE A 229 5.08 -13.78 -7.22
N PRO A 230 6.15 -13.15 -6.72
CA PRO A 230 7.51 -13.56 -7.02
C PRO A 230 7.74 -15.07 -6.75
N PRO A 231 8.73 -15.70 -7.41
CA PRO A 231 9.67 -15.10 -8.35
C PRO A 231 9.08 -14.82 -9.73
N TYR A 232 9.45 -13.68 -10.30
CA TYR A 232 8.99 -13.28 -11.63
C TYR A 232 9.78 -14.00 -12.74
N THR A 233 9.08 -14.31 -13.83
CA THR A 233 9.67 -15.00 -14.99
C THR A 233 10.70 -14.13 -15.71
N GLU A 234 11.72 -14.78 -16.29
CA GLU A 234 12.69 -14.13 -17.17
C GLU A 234 12.01 -13.47 -18.41
N PRO A 235 12.63 -12.43 -19.01
CA PRO A 235 13.97 -11.91 -18.73
C PRO A 235 14.02 -10.89 -17.58
N TRP A 236 15.08 -10.99 -16.78
CA TRP A 236 15.41 -9.97 -15.79
C TRP A 236 16.04 -8.74 -16.46
N ARG A 237 15.89 -7.54 -15.86
CA ARG A 237 16.64 -6.36 -16.32
C ARG A 237 18.15 -6.63 -16.15
N PRO A 238 18.95 -6.50 -17.22
CA PRO A 238 20.35 -6.94 -17.23
C PRO A 238 21.29 -6.11 -16.34
N TYR A 239 20.85 -4.95 -15.82
CA TYR A 239 21.68 -4.02 -15.05
C TYR A 239 21.13 -3.70 -13.65
N ALA A 240 20.17 -4.47 -13.16
CA ALA A 240 19.77 -4.35 -11.75
C ALA A 240 20.75 -5.12 -10.86
N ASP A 241 20.87 -4.70 -9.60
CA ASP A 241 21.68 -5.41 -8.61
C ASP A 241 21.17 -6.87 -8.49
N PRO A 242 22.04 -7.89 -8.67
CA PRO A 242 21.64 -9.29 -8.55
C PRO A 242 20.96 -9.63 -7.23
N LEU A 243 21.30 -8.94 -6.12
CA LEU A 243 20.68 -9.19 -4.81
C LEU A 243 19.18 -8.93 -4.84
N VAL A 244 18.73 -7.91 -5.57
CA VAL A 244 17.30 -7.60 -5.70
C VAL A 244 16.54 -8.81 -6.24
N TYR A 245 17.06 -9.52 -7.25
CA TYR A 245 16.37 -10.70 -7.79
C TYR A 245 16.37 -11.87 -6.81
N TRP A 246 17.47 -12.10 -6.09
CA TRP A 246 17.53 -13.15 -5.08
C TRP A 246 16.59 -12.89 -3.91
N GLU A 247 16.48 -11.65 -3.46
CA GLU A 247 15.53 -11.24 -2.43
C GLU A 247 14.08 -11.42 -2.89
N HIS A 248 13.75 -11.03 -4.13
CA HIS A 248 12.43 -11.32 -4.71
C HIS A 248 12.13 -12.83 -4.71
N MET A 249 13.10 -13.68 -5.07
CA MET A 249 12.92 -15.13 -5.02
C MET A 249 12.69 -15.63 -3.60
N TRP A 250 13.39 -15.07 -2.62
CA TRP A 250 13.26 -15.45 -1.22
C TRP A 250 11.91 -15.05 -0.63
N TYR A 251 11.50 -13.78 -0.80
CA TYR A 251 10.16 -13.31 -0.41
C TYR A 251 9.06 -14.11 -1.13
N GLY A 252 9.22 -14.31 -2.44
CA GLY A 252 8.31 -15.10 -3.27
C GLY A 252 8.11 -16.52 -2.78
N GLY A 253 9.21 -17.24 -2.55
CA GLY A 253 9.18 -18.61 -2.05
C GLY A 253 8.53 -18.70 -0.67
N HIS A 254 8.75 -17.72 0.20
CA HIS A 254 8.10 -17.66 1.50
C HIS A 254 6.58 -17.44 1.37
N MET A 255 6.17 -16.46 0.57
CA MET A 255 4.75 -16.19 0.28
C MET A 255 4.05 -17.42 -0.30
N ALA A 256 4.65 -18.07 -1.30
CA ALA A 256 4.10 -19.28 -1.92
C ALA A 256 3.94 -20.43 -0.90
N THR A 257 4.93 -20.61 -0.02
CA THR A 257 4.88 -21.64 1.02
C THR A 257 3.74 -21.40 2.00
N LEU A 258 3.54 -20.16 2.45
CA LEU A 258 2.46 -19.82 3.38
C LEU A 258 1.07 -19.98 2.75
N LEU A 259 0.91 -19.66 1.46
CA LEU A 259 -0.36 -19.83 0.75
C LEU A 259 -0.76 -21.31 0.61
N GLU A 260 0.20 -22.22 0.47
CA GLU A 260 -0.06 -23.67 0.36
C GLU A 260 -0.31 -24.34 1.73
N GLN A 261 -0.01 -23.65 2.84
CA GLN A 261 -0.23 -24.18 4.20
C GLN A 261 -1.65 -23.94 4.73
N GLN A 262 -2.43 -23.08 4.08
CA GLN A 262 -3.81 -22.73 4.45
C GLN A 262 -4.82 -23.68 3.80
#